data_AF-A0A7Y9TS85-F1
#
_entry.id   AF-A0A7Y9TS85-F1
#
_cell.length_a   1.000
_cell.length_b   1.000
_cell.length_c   1.000
_cell.angle_alpha   90.00
_cell.angle_beta   90.00
_cell.angle_gamma   90.00
#
_symmetry.space_group_name_H-M   'P 1'
#
loop_
_entity.id
_entity.type
_entity.pdbx_description
1 polymer ?
#
loop_
_entity_poly.entity_id
_entity_poly.type
_entity_poly.pdbx_seq_one_letter_code
_entity_poly.pdbx_strand_id
1 'polypeptide(L)'
;MRQYLTGRVIAAMMAAAVALGVGAQARANDVDLLNDKTLMNETTLMSTAHVYHLRLQNEHTGESTDIVYRVGDLYIPTALDQLNGFLRDRWTGAVTHYDPREFDLLHSIMAKLGRPDGVINVVCGYRSAWTNHLLRTASRNSGVAEHSQHIEGRAIDIRVPGVSTVKLRDTALSMDAGGVGYYPKSQFVHVDVGPVREWSFGARTRHAKLRTAKYSKHRHGRKGVIRHMGD
;
A
#
# COMPACT_ATOMS: atom_id res chain seq x y z
N MET A 1 -8.19 28.38 -23.75
CA MET A 1 -9.57 27.93 -23.99
C MET A 1 -9.54 26.43 -24.29
N ARG A 2 -9.80 25.58 -23.29
CA ARG A 2 -10.21 24.16 -23.43
C ARG A 2 -10.46 23.61 -22.02
N GLN A 3 -11.68 23.84 -21.54
CA GLN A 3 -12.30 23.10 -20.45
C GLN A 3 -13.01 21.92 -21.10
N TYR A 4 -12.63 20.66 -20.89
CA TYR A 4 -13.50 19.53 -21.21
C TYR A 4 -13.17 18.28 -20.36
N LEU A 5 -14.21 17.80 -19.67
CA LEU A 5 -14.47 16.41 -19.30
C LEU A 5 -13.62 15.74 -18.21
N THR A 6 -13.87 16.09 -16.95
CA THR A 6 -13.55 15.23 -15.79
C THR A 6 -14.79 14.78 -14.99
N GLY A 7 -16.00 15.19 -15.39
CA GLY A 7 -17.21 14.97 -14.57
C GLY A 7 -18.15 13.83 -14.96
N ARG A 8 -17.94 13.13 -16.08
CA ARG A 8 -18.95 12.17 -16.62
C ARG A 8 -18.60 10.69 -16.50
N VAL A 9 -17.40 10.34 -16.05
CA VAL A 9 -16.98 8.92 -15.93
C VAL A 9 -17.37 8.31 -14.57
N ILE A 10 -17.53 9.12 -13.53
CA ILE A 10 -17.82 8.64 -12.16
C ILE A 10 -19.26 8.09 -12.03
N ALA A 11 -20.22 8.61 -12.80
CA ALA A 11 -21.62 8.15 -12.71
C ALA A 11 -21.87 6.79 -13.40
N ALA A 12 -21.04 6.37 -14.36
CA ALA A 12 -21.32 5.18 -15.17
C ALA A 12 -20.94 3.85 -14.50
N MET A 13 -20.01 3.85 -13.54
CA MET A 13 -19.65 2.63 -12.80
C MET A 13 -20.54 2.37 -11.57
N MET A 14 -21.32 3.37 -11.14
CA MET A 14 -22.20 3.26 -9.96
C MET A 14 -23.56 2.57 -10.25
N ALA A 15 -23.87 2.26 -11.52
CA ALA A 15 -25.17 1.71 -11.92
C ALA A 15 -25.13 0.23 -12.39
N ALA A 16 -23.96 -0.43 -12.45
CA ALA A 16 -23.82 -1.74 -13.07
C ALA A 16 -23.90 -2.94 -12.11
N ALA A 17 -24.31 -2.75 -10.85
CA ALA A 17 -24.37 -3.83 -9.85
C ALA A 17 -25.77 -4.41 -9.59
N VAL A 18 -26.85 -3.91 -10.22
CA VAL A 18 -28.20 -4.47 -10.03
C VAL A 18 -28.98 -4.44 -11.33
N ALA A 19 -28.94 -5.52 -12.11
CA ALA A 19 -30.04 -5.96 -12.99
C ALA A 19 -29.67 -7.22 -13.80
N LEU A 20 -29.57 -8.37 -13.15
CA LEU A 20 -29.84 -9.67 -13.80
C LEU A 20 -30.70 -10.50 -12.84
N GLY A 21 -32.02 -10.31 -12.95
CA GLY A 21 -33.03 -11.03 -12.17
C GLY A 21 -34.34 -11.10 -12.96
N VAL A 22 -34.68 -12.34 -13.34
CA VAL A 22 -35.83 -12.86 -14.08
C VAL A 22 -37.18 -12.21 -13.72
N GLY A 23 -38.04 -12.02 -14.73
CA GLY A 23 -39.30 -11.29 -14.62
C GLY A 23 -40.43 -11.97 -13.83
N ALA A 24 -41.39 -11.12 -13.40
CA ALA A 24 -42.76 -11.49 -13.08
C ALA A 24 -43.63 -10.22 -13.15
N GLN A 25 -44.66 -10.27 -13.98
CA GLN A 25 -45.73 -9.27 -14.04
C GLN A 25 -46.57 -9.41 -12.76
N ALA A 26 -46.58 -8.43 -11.87
CA ALA A 26 -47.54 -8.37 -10.77
C ALA A 26 -48.04 -6.95 -10.54
N ARG A 27 -49.37 -6.85 -10.42
CA ARG A 27 -50.18 -5.64 -10.31
C ARG A 27 -49.86 -4.87 -9.03
N ALA A 28 -49.93 -3.54 -9.14
CA ALA A 28 -49.86 -2.58 -8.06
C ALA A 28 -50.89 -2.91 -6.95
N ASN A 29 -50.44 -2.90 -5.70
CA ASN A 29 -50.87 -1.97 -4.63
C ASN A 29 -50.27 -2.41 -3.28
N ASP A 30 -49.77 -1.42 -2.52
CA ASP A 30 -49.43 -1.46 -1.08
C ASP A 30 -48.07 -1.99 -0.58
N VAL A 31 -46.94 -1.66 -1.22
CA VAL A 31 -45.62 -1.69 -0.54
C VAL A 31 -44.67 -0.63 -1.14
N ASP A 32 -44.54 0.58 -0.58
CA ASP A 32 -43.30 1.40 -0.71
C ASP A 32 -43.38 2.82 -0.09
N LEU A 33 -43.40 2.95 1.24
CA LEU A 33 -43.09 4.24 1.90
C LEU A 33 -41.96 4.12 2.94
N LEU A 34 -41.38 2.93 3.11
CA LEU A 34 -40.26 2.67 4.01
C LEU A 34 -38.95 2.39 3.27
N ASN A 35 -38.96 2.36 1.94
CA ASN A 35 -37.79 2.02 1.10
C ASN A 35 -37.03 3.26 0.60
N ASP A 36 -37.69 4.42 0.53
CA ASP A 36 -37.11 5.68 0.04
C ASP A 36 -36.04 6.25 1.01
N LYS A 37 -36.29 6.16 2.32
CA LYS A 37 -35.32 6.63 3.33
C LYS A 37 -34.07 5.76 3.40
N THR A 38 -34.19 4.47 3.17
CA THR A 38 -33.08 3.51 3.22
C THR A 38 -32.17 3.68 2.01
N LEU A 39 -32.75 3.81 0.81
CA LEU A 39 -32.04 4.09 -0.43
C LEU A 39 -31.35 5.47 -0.42
N MET A 40 -32.01 6.50 0.11
CA MET A 40 -31.40 7.83 0.24
C MET A 40 -30.24 7.84 1.24
N ASN A 41 -30.30 7.04 2.31
CA ASN A 41 -29.24 6.98 3.31
C ASN A 41 -28.01 6.21 2.77
N GLU A 42 -28.22 5.08 2.09
CA GLU A 42 -27.13 4.32 1.44
C GLU A 42 -26.46 5.11 0.31
N THR A 43 -27.24 5.82 -0.51
CA THR A 43 -26.71 6.66 -1.59
C THR A 43 -25.93 7.86 -1.04
N THR A 44 -26.39 8.46 0.06
CA THR A 44 -25.68 9.56 0.73
C THR A 44 -24.39 9.06 1.39
N LEU A 45 -24.43 7.90 2.06
CA LEU A 45 -23.25 7.26 2.66
C LEU A 45 -22.21 6.91 1.60
N MET A 46 -22.61 6.36 0.45
CA MET A 46 -21.71 6.09 -0.69
C MET A 46 -21.17 7.38 -1.33
N SER A 47 -21.94 8.47 -1.36
CA SER A 47 -21.47 9.77 -1.87
C SER A 47 -20.48 10.50 -0.93
N THR A 48 -20.40 10.08 0.35
CA THR A 48 -19.42 10.60 1.32
C THR A 48 -18.24 9.66 1.56
N ALA A 49 -18.27 8.46 0.99
CA ALA A 49 -17.24 7.45 1.20
C ALA A 49 -15.90 7.90 0.62
N HIS A 50 -14.83 7.74 1.40
CA HIS A 50 -13.49 8.09 0.95
C HIS A 50 -13.06 7.21 -0.22
N VAL A 51 -12.51 7.83 -1.27
CA VAL A 51 -12.07 7.13 -2.49
C VAL A 51 -10.56 6.95 -2.44
N TYR A 52 -10.12 5.71 -2.47
CA TYR A 52 -8.70 5.34 -2.50
C TYR A 52 -8.27 5.05 -3.92
N HIS A 53 -7.34 5.86 -4.40
CA HIS A 53 -6.82 5.77 -5.76
C HIS A 53 -5.29 5.66 -5.76
N LEU A 54 -4.74 5.11 -6.85
CA LEU A 54 -3.31 5.00 -7.11
C LEU A 54 -3.00 5.31 -8.57
N ARG A 55 -1.94 6.08 -8.79
CA ARG A 55 -1.31 6.28 -10.09
C ARG A 55 0.04 5.60 -10.11
N LEU A 56 0.18 4.57 -10.93
CA LEU A 56 1.40 3.76 -11.00
C LEU A 56 1.96 3.79 -12.41
N GLN A 57 3.28 3.84 -12.53
CA GLN A 57 4.01 3.64 -13.78
C GLN A 57 5.05 2.54 -13.59
N ASN A 58 5.03 1.51 -14.42
CA ASN A 58 6.02 0.43 -14.36
C ASN A 58 7.26 0.84 -15.17
N GLU A 59 8.42 0.93 -14.51
CA GLU A 59 9.63 1.42 -15.17
C GLU A 59 10.21 0.44 -16.21
N HIS A 60 9.85 -0.84 -16.12
CA HIS A 60 10.37 -1.86 -17.03
C HIS A 60 9.48 -2.08 -18.25
N THR A 61 8.16 -2.01 -18.08
CA THR A 61 7.21 -2.23 -19.19
C THR A 61 6.74 -0.92 -19.82
N GLY A 62 6.89 0.22 -19.12
CA GLY A 62 6.35 1.51 -19.54
C GLY A 62 4.83 1.63 -19.34
N GLU A 63 4.16 0.57 -18.88
CA GLU A 63 2.73 0.57 -18.59
C GLU A 63 2.40 1.58 -17.49
N SER A 64 1.23 2.19 -17.57
CA SER A 64 0.73 3.11 -16.54
C SER A 64 -0.72 2.77 -16.21
N THR A 65 -1.12 2.98 -14.96
CA THR A 65 -2.50 2.82 -14.50
C THR A 65 -2.88 3.96 -13.56
N ASP A 66 -4.13 4.41 -13.67
CA ASP A 66 -4.79 5.35 -12.75
C ASP A 66 -6.09 4.68 -12.31
N ILE A 67 -6.13 4.21 -11.07
CA ILE A 67 -7.15 3.27 -10.63
C ILE A 67 -7.66 3.59 -9.23
N VAL A 68 -8.99 3.58 -9.09
CA VAL A 68 -9.67 3.53 -7.80
C VAL A 68 -9.79 2.06 -7.43
N TYR A 69 -9.16 1.66 -6.32
CA TYR A 69 -9.13 0.27 -5.88
C TYR A 69 -9.94 0.00 -4.62
N ARG A 70 -10.32 1.04 -3.88
CA ARG A 70 -11.16 0.95 -2.69
C ARG A 70 -12.05 2.18 -2.51
N VAL A 71 -13.28 1.96 -2.04
CA VAL A 71 -14.24 3.02 -1.66
C VAL A 71 -14.75 2.71 -0.25
N GLY A 72 -14.51 3.63 0.70
CA GLY A 72 -14.73 3.35 2.11
C GLY A 72 -13.95 2.09 2.52
N ASP A 73 -14.63 1.10 3.08
CA ASP A 73 -14.01 -0.17 3.51
C ASP A 73 -14.09 -1.28 2.45
N LEU A 74 -14.59 -0.98 1.25
CA LEU A 74 -14.82 -1.96 0.19
C LEU A 74 -13.73 -1.89 -0.87
N TYR A 75 -12.89 -2.93 -0.94
CA TYR A 75 -12.01 -3.14 -2.09
C TYR A 75 -12.81 -3.53 -3.33
N ILE A 76 -12.41 -3.03 -4.50
CA ILE A 76 -13.05 -3.30 -5.78
C ILE A 76 -12.33 -4.49 -6.43
N PRO A 77 -12.93 -5.70 -6.52
CA PRO A 77 -12.23 -6.90 -6.97
C PRO A 77 -11.61 -6.77 -8.38
N THR A 78 -12.36 -6.19 -9.31
CA THR A 78 -11.89 -5.97 -10.69
C THR A 78 -10.71 -5.00 -10.75
N ALA A 79 -10.63 -4.03 -9.83
CA ALA A 79 -9.49 -3.13 -9.74
C ALA A 79 -8.26 -3.83 -9.14
N LEU A 80 -8.48 -4.69 -8.14
CA LEU A 80 -7.41 -5.52 -7.60
C LEU A 80 -6.84 -6.47 -8.67
N ASP A 81 -7.68 -7.06 -9.51
CA ASP A 81 -7.22 -7.92 -10.62
C ASP A 81 -6.39 -7.14 -11.66
N GLN A 82 -6.80 -5.89 -11.97
CA GLN A 82 -6.00 -5.01 -12.83
C GLN A 82 -4.65 -4.68 -12.20
N LEU A 83 -4.61 -4.40 -10.90
CA LEU A 83 -3.36 -4.17 -10.16
C LEU A 83 -2.47 -5.43 -10.13
N ASN A 84 -3.05 -6.60 -9.92
CA ASN A 84 -2.35 -7.88 -9.97
C ASN A 84 -1.70 -8.11 -11.34
N GLY A 85 -2.43 -7.85 -12.43
CA GLY A 85 -1.90 -7.92 -13.79
C GLY A 85 -0.82 -6.86 -14.06
N PHE A 86 -0.99 -5.64 -13.58
CA PHE A 86 0.01 -4.57 -13.70
C PHE A 86 1.31 -4.91 -12.96
N LEU A 87 1.21 -5.55 -11.81
CA LEU A 87 2.34 -5.94 -10.95
C LEU A 87 2.89 -7.35 -11.26
N ARG A 88 2.46 -7.98 -12.36
CA ARG A 88 2.93 -9.31 -12.76
C ARG A 88 4.44 -9.40 -12.85
N ASP A 89 4.94 -10.63 -12.74
CA ASP A 89 6.36 -10.91 -12.92
C ASP A 89 6.77 -10.52 -14.35
N ARG A 90 7.76 -9.63 -14.46
CA ARG A 90 8.15 -9.04 -15.75
C ARG A 90 8.79 -10.01 -16.74
N TRP A 91 9.32 -11.14 -16.28
CA TRP A 91 10.03 -12.09 -17.13
C TRP A 91 9.15 -13.28 -17.49
N THR A 92 8.36 -13.77 -16.55
CA THR A 92 7.49 -14.92 -16.75
C THR A 92 6.07 -14.54 -17.14
N GLY A 93 5.66 -13.29 -16.90
CA GLY A 93 4.28 -12.84 -17.05
C GLY A 93 3.34 -13.38 -15.96
N ALA A 94 3.85 -14.17 -15.01
CA ALA A 94 3.04 -14.78 -13.96
C ALA A 94 2.39 -13.70 -13.08
N VAL A 95 1.11 -13.90 -12.78
CA VAL A 95 0.31 -13.03 -11.91
C VAL A 95 0.13 -13.72 -10.56
N THR A 96 0.05 -12.95 -9.48
CA THR A 96 -0.36 -13.43 -8.17
C THR A 96 -1.45 -12.52 -7.61
N HIS A 97 -2.18 -13.00 -6.60
CA HIS A 97 -3.05 -12.14 -5.81
C HIS A 97 -2.19 -11.33 -4.83
N TYR A 98 -2.28 -10.01 -4.92
CA TYR A 98 -1.69 -9.12 -3.92
C TYR A 98 -2.55 -9.04 -2.66
N ASP A 99 -1.90 -8.87 -1.52
CA ASP A 99 -2.54 -8.40 -0.30
C ASP A 99 -2.98 -6.94 -0.50
N PRO A 100 -4.29 -6.63 -0.43
CA PRO A 100 -4.78 -5.28 -0.72
C PRO A 100 -4.20 -4.19 0.20
N ARG A 101 -3.72 -4.57 1.38
CA ARG A 101 -3.08 -3.64 2.32
C ARG A 101 -1.79 -3.04 1.77
N GLU A 102 -1.13 -3.71 0.82
CA GLU A 102 0.02 -3.16 0.11
C GLU A 102 -0.37 -1.89 -0.68
N PHE A 103 -1.57 -1.87 -1.26
CA PHE A 103 -2.10 -0.70 -1.97
C PHE A 103 -2.48 0.43 -1.01
N ASP A 104 -3.04 0.10 0.17
CA ASP A 104 -3.31 1.07 1.23
C ASP A 104 -2.02 1.70 1.77
N LEU A 105 -0.94 0.92 1.89
CA LEU A 105 0.38 1.40 2.27
C LEU A 105 0.90 2.42 1.24
N LEU A 106 0.85 2.10 -0.06
CA LEU A 106 1.25 3.04 -1.12
C LEU A 106 0.43 4.34 -1.09
N HIS A 107 -0.88 4.24 -0.95
CA HIS A 107 -1.77 5.39 -0.87
C HIS A 107 -1.41 6.27 0.35
N SER A 108 -1.21 5.64 1.50
CA SER A 108 -0.86 6.32 2.75
C SER A 108 0.52 6.99 2.70
N ILE A 109 1.51 6.37 2.04
CA ILE A 109 2.82 6.97 1.77
C ILE A 109 2.64 8.26 0.95
N MET A 110 1.85 8.20 -0.13
CA MET A 110 1.62 9.35 -1.01
C MET A 110 0.89 10.49 -0.31
N ALA A 111 -0.14 10.17 0.49
CA ALA A 111 -0.81 11.14 1.35
C ALA A 111 0.17 11.80 2.33
N LYS A 112 1.02 11.01 3.02
CA LYS A 112 2.00 11.51 3.97
C LYS A 112 3.10 12.36 3.32
N LEU A 113 3.44 12.09 2.06
CA LEU A 113 4.36 12.91 1.26
C LEU A 113 3.73 14.24 0.79
N GLY A 114 2.43 14.45 1.00
CA GLY A 114 1.68 15.59 0.46
C GLY A 114 1.48 15.50 -1.05
N ARG A 115 1.39 14.28 -1.59
CA ARG A 115 1.26 13.99 -3.03
C ARG A 115 0.14 12.98 -3.31
N PRO A 116 -1.10 13.19 -2.83
CA PRO A 116 -2.17 12.20 -2.96
C PRO A 116 -2.44 11.80 -4.42
N ASP A 117 -2.31 12.72 -5.37
CA ASP A 117 -2.53 12.46 -6.81
C ASP A 117 -1.23 12.22 -7.61
N GLY A 118 -0.12 12.02 -6.91
CA GLY A 118 1.19 11.80 -7.51
C GLY A 118 1.36 10.41 -8.12
N VAL A 119 2.29 10.29 -9.06
CA VAL A 119 2.64 8.99 -9.66
C VAL A 119 3.69 8.28 -8.81
N ILE A 120 3.51 6.98 -8.60
CA ILE A 120 4.53 6.08 -8.08
C ILE A 120 5.16 5.33 -9.25
N ASN A 121 6.48 5.37 -9.35
CA ASN A 121 7.21 4.54 -10.29
C ASN A 121 7.49 3.18 -9.63
N VAL A 122 6.90 2.13 -10.19
CA VAL A 122 7.12 0.74 -9.78
C VAL A 122 8.36 0.21 -10.46
N VAL A 123 9.35 -0.13 -9.64
CA VAL A 123 10.59 -0.78 -10.06
C VAL A 123 10.38 -2.29 -10.16
N CYS A 124 9.72 -2.88 -9.17
CA CYS A 124 9.45 -4.32 -9.15
C CYS A 124 8.17 -4.62 -8.36
N GLY A 125 7.27 -5.39 -8.97
CA GLY A 125 6.10 -5.97 -8.32
C GLY A 125 6.36 -7.43 -7.94
N TYR A 126 5.48 -8.34 -8.38
CA TYR A 126 5.55 -9.76 -8.05
C TYR A 126 6.79 -10.41 -8.66
N ARG A 127 7.34 -11.39 -7.93
CA ARG A 127 8.41 -12.26 -8.42
C ARG A 127 7.96 -13.70 -8.30
N SER A 128 7.91 -14.40 -9.43
CA SER A 128 7.84 -15.86 -9.46
C SER A 128 9.04 -16.46 -8.72
N ALA A 129 8.89 -17.69 -8.24
CA ALA A 129 9.99 -18.41 -7.60
C ALA A 129 11.24 -18.49 -8.51
N TRP A 130 11.03 -18.66 -9.82
CA TRP A 130 12.10 -18.66 -10.82
C TRP A 130 12.83 -17.32 -10.90
N THR A 131 12.09 -16.21 -11.05
CA THR A 131 12.66 -14.85 -11.09
C THR A 131 13.39 -14.50 -9.80
N ASN A 132 12.82 -14.85 -8.64
CA ASN A 132 13.47 -14.61 -7.36
C ASN A 132 14.78 -15.40 -7.22
N HIS A 133 14.79 -16.67 -7.65
CA HIS A 133 16.00 -17.48 -7.68
C HIS A 133 17.07 -16.85 -8.60
N LEU A 134 16.69 -16.46 -9.82
CA LEU A 134 17.59 -15.84 -10.79
C LEU A 134 18.23 -14.56 -10.24
N LEU A 135 17.43 -13.68 -9.64
CA LEU A 135 17.94 -12.44 -9.04
C LEU A 135 18.84 -12.71 -7.82
N ARG A 136 18.47 -13.71 -7.01
CA ARG A 136 19.27 -14.10 -5.84
C ARG A 136 20.66 -14.60 -6.23
N THR A 137 20.78 -15.36 -7.32
CA THR A 137 22.03 -15.95 -7.78
C THR A 137 22.82 -15.06 -8.74
N ALA A 138 22.24 -13.95 -9.23
CA ALA A 138 22.89 -13.01 -10.14
C ALA A 138 24.18 -12.39 -9.58
N SER A 139 24.32 -12.28 -8.25
CA SER A 139 25.59 -11.94 -7.61
C SER A 139 25.65 -12.45 -6.18
N ARG A 140 26.87 -12.58 -5.62
CA ARG A 140 27.10 -12.96 -4.22
C ARG A 140 26.43 -12.01 -3.21
N ASN A 141 26.13 -10.79 -3.63
CA ASN A 141 25.55 -9.71 -2.83
C ASN A 141 24.33 -9.16 -3.58
N SER A 142 23.38 -10.01 -3.94
CA SER A 142 22.16 -9.59 -4.65
C SER A 142 21.20 -8.79 -3.77
N GLY A 143 21.24 -9.01 -2.45
CA GLY A 143 20.30 -8.37 -1.51
C GLY A 143 18.86 -8.88 -1.64
N VAL A 144 18.67 -10.06 -2.25
CA VAL A 144 17.38 -10.71 -2.49
C VAL A 144 17.24 -11.91 -1.55
N ALA A 145 16.14 -11.94 -0.79
CA ALA A 145 15.83 -13.02 0.14
C ALA A 145 15.26 -14.25 -0.58
N GLU A 146 15.49 -15.44 -0.02
CA GLU A 146 14.88 -16.69 -0.51
C GLU A 146 13.35 -16.67 -0.35
N HIS A 147 12.87 -16.32 0.85
CA HIS A 147 11.45 -16.11 1.15
C HIS A 147 11.10 -14.62 1.06
N SER A 148 11.10 -14.09 -0.16
CA SER A 148 10.84 -12.68 -0.41
C SER A 148 9.34 -12.36 -0.32
N GLN A 149 9.00 -11.21 0.28
CA GLN A 149 7.62 -10.69 0.29
C GLN A 149 7.09 -10.39 -1.14
N HIS A 150 7.99 -10.26 -2.13
CA HIS A 150 7.60 -10.17 -3.54
C HIS A 150 7.01 -11.47 -4.10
N ILE A 151 7.39 -12.64 -3.58
CA ILE A 151 6.79 -13.93 -3.99
C ILE A 151 5.38 -14.06 -3.39
N GLU A 152 5.18 -13.45 -2.24
CA GLU A 152 3.94 -13.55 -1.46
C GLU A 152 2.87 -12.55 -1.91
N GLY A 153 3.15 -11.69 -2.91
CA GLY A 153 2.23 -10.62 -3.32
C GLY A 153 2.05 -9.55 -2.23
N ARG A 154 3.10 -9.28 -1.45
CA ARG A 154 3.05 -8.37 -0.30
C ARG A 154 4.12 -7.30 -0.32
N ALA A 155 4.77 -7.06 -1.46
CA ALA A 155 5.86 -6.09 -1.56
C ALA A 155 5.98 -5.44 -2.93
N ILE A 156 6.35 -4.16 -2.92
CA ILE A 156 6.62 -3.39 -4.13
C ILE A 156 7.89 -2.55 -3.93
N ASP A 157 8.79 -2.61 -4.92
CA ASP A 157 9.94 -1.71 -5.01
C ASP A 157 9.51 -0.43 -5.74
N ILE A 158 9.67 0.73 -5.10
CA ILE A 158 9.10 2.00 -5.58
C ILE A 158 10.11 3.15 -5.64
N ARG A 159 9.80 4.11 -6.52
CA ARG A 159 10.30 5.48 -6.53
C ARG A 159 9.13 6.45 -6.63
N VAL A 160 9.33 7.69 -6.19
CA VAL A 160 8.33 8.76 -6.34
C VAL A 160 9.02 9.95 -7.00
N PRO A 161 8.62 10.35 -8.23
CA PRO A 161 9.21 11.48 -8.93
C PRO A 161 9.20 12.76 -8.07
N GLY A 162 10.33 13.46 -8.03
CA GLY A 162 10.50 14.67 -7.21
C GLY A 162 10.56 14.42 -5.69
N VAL A 163 10.78 13.18 -5.26
CA VAL A 163 11.03 12.82 -3.85
C VAL A 163 12.34 12.03 -3.76
N SER A 164 13.25 12.44 -2.89
CA SER A 164 14.49 11.68 -2.66
C SER A 164 14.18 10.32 -2.02
N THR A 165 14.93 9.29 -2.39
CA THR A 165 14.76 7.93 -1.85
C THR A 165 14.98 7.87 -0.33
N VAL A 166 15.79 8.78 0.22
CA VAL A 166 15.95 8.98 1.67
C VAL A 166 14.63 9.45 2.31
N LYS A 167 14.00 10.50 1.76
CA LYS A 167 12.72 11.00 2.27
C LYS A 167 11.61 9.95 2.12
N LEU A 168 11.60 9.21 1.01
CA LEU A 168 10.63 8.14 0.78
C LEU A 168 10.78 7.02 1.82
N ARG A 169 12.02 6.56 2.05
CA ARG A 169 12.35 5.59 3.10
C ARG A 169 11.88 6.06 4.47
N ASP A 170 12.26 7.27 4.87
CA ASP A 170 11.93 7.80 6.21
C ASP A 170 10.41 7.95 6.39
N THR A 171 9.71 8.31 5.32
CA THR A 171 8.24 8.34 5.31
C THR A 171 7.67 6.95 5.55
N ALA A 172 8.09 5.93 4.79
CA ALA A 172 7.61 4.56 4.95
C ALA A 172 7.94 3.99 6.35
N LEU A 173 9.17 4.21 6.85
CA LEU A 173 9.58 3.78 8.20
C LEU A 173 8.71 4.39 9.30
N SER A 174 8.29 5.64 9.13
CA SER A 174 7.47 6.33 10.13
C SER A 174 6.04 5.79 10.26
N MET A 175 5.62 4.90 9.36
CA MET A 175 4.28 4.33 9.32
C MET A 175 4.16 3.00 10.06
N ASP A 176 5.28 2.33 10.33
CA ASP A 176 5.32 1.04 11.07
C ASP A 176 4.36 -0.03 10.50
N ALA A 177 4.12 0.03 9.18
CA ALA A 177 3.11 -0.78 8.48
C ALA A 177 3.66 -2.10 7.91
N GLY A 178 4.98 -2.30 8.00
CA GLY A 178 5.66 -3.52 7.56
C GLY A 178 7.14 -3.28 7.25
N GLY A 179 7.72 -4.07 6.35
CA GLY A 179 9.14 -4.01 6.04
C GLY A 179 9.53 -2.85 5.12
N VAL A 180 10.67 -2.21 5.41
CA VAL A 180 11.26 -1.16 4.56
C VAL A 180 12.72 -1.45 4.24
N GLY A 181 13.03 -1.58 2.94
CA GLY A 181 14.38 -1.77 2.43
C GLY A 181 14.89 -0.56 1.67
N TYR A 182 16.10 -0.08 2.00
CA TYR A 182 16.69 1.08 1.34
C TYR A 182 17.86 0.70 0.42
N TYR A 183 17.73 1.00 -0.87
CA TYR A 183 18.71 0.68 -1.92
C TYR A 183 19.31 1.96 -2.52
N PRO A 184 20.29 2.62 -1.85
CA PRO A 184 20.86 3.89 -2.28
C PRO A 184 21.62 3.82 -3.61
N LYS A 185 22.18 2.68 -3.99
CA LYS A 185 22.90 2.57 -5.29
C LYS A 185 21.91 2.52 -6.45
N SER A 186 20.90 1.67 -6.33
CA SER A 186 19.85 1.52 -7.34
C SER A 186 18.75 2.57 -7.21
N GLN A 187 18.80 3.42 -6.19
CA GLN A 187 17.87 4.53 -5.93
C GLN A 187 16.39 4.10 -5.86
N PHE A 188 16.05 3.05 -5.12
CA PHE A 188 14.66 2.69 -4.84
C PHE A 188 14.44 2.34 -3.36
N VAL A 189 13.17 2.27 -2.96
CA VAL A 189 12.74 1.83 -1.63
C VAL A 189 11.84 0.62 -1.79
N HIS A 190 12.17 -0.47 -1.12
CA HIS A 190 11.29 -1.62 -0.93
C HIS A 190 10.30 -1.27 0.18
N VAL A 191 9.01 -1.52 -0.05
CA VAL A 191 7.97 -1.51 0.98
C VAL A 191 7.19 -2.83 0.94
N ASP A 192 6.78 -3.32 2.11
CA ASP A 192 5.92 -4.50 2.23
C ASP A 192 5.00 -4.42 3.45
N VAL A 193 3.94 -5.23 3.44
CA VAL A 193 2.98 -5.42 4.56
C VAL A 193 3.25 -6.69 5.38
N GLY A 194 4.49 -7.17 5.38
CA GLY A 194 4.96 -8.25 6.26
C GLY A 194 5.33 -7.75 7.66
N PRO A 195 6.12 -8.52 8.43
CA PRO A 195 6.62 -8.07 9.73
C PRO A 195 7.45 -6.78 9.62
N VAL A 196 7.28 -5.87 10.59
CA VAL A 196 8.07 -4.65 10.70
C VAL A 196 9.56 -4.97 10.81
N ARG A 197 10.34 -4.44 9.86
CA ARG A 197 11.79 -4.61 9.77
C ARG A 197 12.39 -3.53 8.89
N GLU A 198 13.63 -3.17 9.15
CA GLU A 198 14.37 -2.21 8.32
C GLU A 198 15.70 -2.80 7.86
N TRP A 199 16.08 -2.56 6.60
CA TRP A 199 17.40 -2.90 6.10
C TRP A 199 17.88 -1.86 5.09
N SER A 200 19.19 -1.78 4.90
CA SER A 200 19.77 -0.98 3.82
C SER A 200 20.85 -1.77 3.10
N PHE A 201 20.77 -1.78 1.77
CA PHE A 201 21.67 -2.55 0.94
C PHE A 201 22.74 -1.66 0.30
N GLY A 202 24.01 -1.93 0.59
CA GLY A 202 25.14 -1.18 0.02
C GLY A 202 25.41 0.19 0.66
N ALA A 203 24.68 0.59 1.69
CA ALA A 203 25.10 1.66 2.60
C ALA A 203 26.11 1.07 3.60
N ARG A 204 27.28 1.70 3.78
CA ARG A 204 28.09 1.44 4.98
C ARG A 204 27.25 1.88 6.17
N THR A 205 26.84 0.93 7.02
CA THR A 205 26.07 1.19 8.24
C THR A 205 26.81 2.21 9.11
N ARG A 206 26.35 3.47 9.12
CA ARG A 206 26.89 4.51 10.02
C ARG A 206 25.90 4.97 11.09
N HIS A 207 24.78 4.27 11.30
CA HIS A 207 23.70 4.73 12.20
C HIS A 207 23.25 3.70 13.24
N ALA A 208 24.17 2.89 13.80
CA ALA A 208 23.88 2.04 14.96
C ALA A 208 24.03 2.76 16.32
N LYS A 209 23.92 4.09 16.41
CA LYS A 209 24.32 4.82 17.64
C LYS A 209 23.42 5.94 18.13
N LEU A 210 22.09 5.90 17.91
CA LEU A 210 21.18 6.91 18.47
C LEU A 210 19.88 6.40 19.12
N ARG A 211 19.57 5.09 19.12
CA ARG A 211 18.30 4.60 19.70
C ARG A 211 18.36 4.08 21.14
N THR A 212 19.53 4.00 21.78
CA THR A 212 19.65 3.49 23.18
C THR A 212 19.63 4.61 24.25
N ALA A 213 19.65 5.89 23.88
CA ALA A 213 19.80 6.97 24.86
C ALA A 213 18.49 7.45 25.53
N LYS A 214 17.31 7.03 25.05
CA LYS A 214 16.02 7.54 25.55
C LYS A 214 15.33 6.68 26.62
N TYR A 215 15.80 5.46 26.91
CA TYR A 215 15.10 4.54 27.85
C TYR A 215 15.80 4.32 29.21
N SER A 216 16.96 4.94 29.45
CA SER A 216 17.78 4.69 30.66
C SER A 216 17.65 5.75 31.77
N LYS A 217 16.85 6.82 31.61
CA LYS A 217 16.87 7.96 32.57
C LYS A 217 15.78 7.96 33.66
N HIS A 218 14.99 6.90 33.82
CA HIS A 218 13.90 6.85 34.83
C HIS A 218 13.99 5.73 35.86
N ARG A 219 15.19 5.32 36.27
CA ARG A 219 15.35 4.51 37.49
C ARG A 219 16.67 4.86 38.14
N HIS A 220 16.68 5.83 39.07
CA HIS A 220 17.60 5.88 40.22
C HIS A 220 17.03 6.93 41.19
N GLY A 221 16.23 6.46 42.15
CA GLY A 221 15.56 7.33 43.12
C GLY A 221 14.75 6.56 44.15
N ARG A 222 15.41 5.71 44.95
CA ARG A 222 14.91 5.33 46.28
C ARG A 222 16.09 5.02 47.20
N LYS A 223 16.36 5.97 48.10
CA LYS A 223 17.26 5.84 49.25
C LYS A 223 16.64 4.83 50.23
N GLY A 224 17.35 3.75 50.54
CA GLY A 224 17.06 2.90 51.69
C GLY A 224 17.82 3.42 52.90
N VAL A 225 17.08 3.92 53.89
CA VAL A 225 17.60 4.28 55.22
C VAL A 225 17.56 3.02 56.08
N ILE A 226 18.72 2.53 56.51
CA ILE A 226 18.82 1.49 57.55
C ILE A 226 19.07 2.20 58.88
N ARG A 227 18.11 2.11 59.80
CA ARG A 227 18.32 2.33 61.24
C ARG A 227 17.97 1.02 61.94
N HIS A 228 18.92 0.46 62.68
CA HIS A 228 18.70 -0.64 63.61
C HIS A 228 19.04 -0.13 65.01
N MET A 229 18.11 -0.31 65.95
CA MET A 229 18.21 -0.05 67.39
C MET A 229 17.43 -1.17 68.10
N GLY A 230 18.01 -1.71 69.18
CA GLY A 230 17.45 -2.69 70.13
C GLY A 230 17.89 -4.13 69.82
N ASP A 231 18.55 -4.89 70.71
CA ASP A 231 18.90 -4.74 72.13
C ASP A 231 20.29 -5.34 72.40
#